data_AF-A0A2D6X158-F1
#
_entry.id   AF-A0A2D6X158-F1
#
_cell.length_a   1.000
_cell.length_b   1.000
_cell.length_c   1.000
_cell.angle_alpha   90.00
_cell.angle_beta   90.00
_cell.angle_gamma   90.00
#
_symmetry.space_group_name_H-M   'P 1'
#
loop_
_entity.id
_entity.type
_entity.pdbx_description
1 polymer ?
#
loop_
_entity_poly.entity_id
_entity_poly.type
_entity_poly.pdbx_seq_one_letter_code
_entity_poly.pdbx_strand_id
1 'polypeptide(L)'
;MAVINYEPLDTTSDVTTTKTLLYEAIPLTGSIIGEATYSDGNIKNYTHGMFQSVYDYPYLSSSANHILDLTVGFSAGSTLSGSVSSVQESKKLNMYNQFAQVLLGYTGSNNAVREFELDLNLDGTGKASAAFFINFSRLITKDQIKKGSFSMIIGTGSWALPFGPRTATLTDASASETGGTNNTIGGDYGLLYDVTNTARGLVFYQAGIVVLGTASWAAALTDFNSGSAAGSLLRYTLAQSLVSASISGSCDALRHRIKNISFNNTTEINSTIYFCRVPHNKYNYSSNPTYISSSQIRVKSIATDTSVSYITTVGLYSANNELLAIAKLSEPLRKDPTNEITLRVRLDY
;
A
#
# COMPACT_ATOMS: atom_id res chain seq x y z
N MET A 1 36.11 -27.76 24.51
CA MET A 1 35.04 -27.12 23.71
C MET A 1 34.74 -25.79 24.40
N ALA A 2 34.67 -24.68 23.66
CA ALA A 2 34.31 -23.38 24.23
C ALA A 2 32.94 -23.50 24.93
N VAL A 3 32.88 -23.19 26.23
CA VAL A 3 31.61 -23.25 26.97
C VAL A 3 30.74 -22.10 26.50
N ILE A 4 29.64 -22.40 25.81
CA ILE A 4 28.61 -21.44 25.44
C ILE A 4 27.55 -21.52 26.54
N ASN A 5 27.36 -20.42 27.26
CA ASN A 5 26.31 -20.31 28.26
C ASN A 5 25.06 -19.70 27.62
N TYR A 6 23.91 -20.24 27.99
CA TYR A 6 22.60 -19.74 27.56
C TYR A 6 21.89 -19.11 28.77
N GLU A 7 21.27 -17.95 28.58
CA GLU A 7 20.31 -17.39 29.53
C GLU A 7 18.91 -17.51 28.91
N PRO A 8 17.92 -18.07 29.63
CA PRO A 8 16.55 -18.02 29.17
C PRO A 8 16.07 -16.56 29.20
N LEU A 9 15.43 -16.11 28.11
CA LEU A 9 14.80 -14.79 28.06
C LEU A 9 13.42 -14.86 28.74
N ASP A 10 13.13 -13.92 29.63
CA ASP A 10 11.76 -13.71 30.09
C ASP A 10 11.00 -12.88 29.04
N THR A 11 10.04 -13.50 28.37
CA THR A 11 9.22 -12.86 27.34
C THR A 11 8.44 -11.63 27.83
N THR A 12 8.25 -11.48 29.14
CA THR A 12 7.47 -10.38 29.74
C THR A 12 8.32 -9.15 30.01
N SER A 13 9.58 -9.32 30.41
CA SER A 13 10.46 -8.21 30.81
C SER A 13 11.61 -7.95 29.86
N ASP A 14 12.00 -8.94 29.06
CA ASP A 14 13.20 -8.90 28.23
C ASP A 14 12.89 -8.85 26.74
N VAL A 15 11.61 -8.90 26.37
CA VAL A 15 11.16 -8.78 24.98
C VAL A 15 10.17 -7.63 24.89
N THR A 16 10.41 -6.73 23.94
CA THR A 16 9.46 -5.65 23.61
C THR A 16 9.31 -5.57 22.11
N THR A 17 8.09 -5.72 21.63
CA THR A 17 7.77 -5.54 20.21
C THR A 17 7.35 -4.10 19.95
N THR A 18 7.93 -3.48 18.93
CA THR A 18 7.56 -2.14 18.47
C THR A 18 7.26 -2.18 16.99
N LYS A 19 6.19 -1.52 16.58
CA LYS A 19 5.85 -1.31 15.17
C LYS A 19 6.21 0.11 14.79
N THR A 20 7.01 0.29 13.74
CA THR A 20 7.33 1.61 13.20
C THR A 20 6.76 1.74 11.80
N LEU A 21 6.04 2.83 11.56
CA LEU A 21 5.50 3.17 10.25
C LEU A 21 6.47 4.13 9.56
N LEU A 22 6.98 3.73 8.40
CA LEU A 22 7.76 4.59 7.52
C LEU A 22 6.88 5.08 6.37
N TYR A 23 7.01 6.37 6.02
CA TYR A 23 6.25 6.98 4.95
C TYR A 23 7.18 7.45 3.83
N GLU A 24 6.85 7.09 2.59
CA GLU A 24 7.51 7.59 1.38
C GLU A 24 6.49 8.31 0.51
N ALA A 25 6.87 9.46 -0.04
CA ALA A 25 6.01 10.22 -0.94
C ALA A 25 6.07 9.66 -2.35
N ILE A 26 4.90 9.33 -2.92
CA ILE A 26 4.74 8.75 -4.25
C ILE A 26 4.01 9.76 -5.15
N PRO A 27 4.74 10.54 -5.98
CA PRO A 27 4.14 11.37 -7.03
C PRO A 27 4.02 10.56 -8.33
N LEU A 28 2.80 10.37 -8.81
CA LEU A 28 2.50 9.80 -10.13
C LEU A 28 1.97 10.89 -11.05
N THR A 29 2.85 11.39 -11.90
CA THR A 29 2.54 12.49 -12.81
C THR A 29 1.78 12.01 -14.04
N GLY A 30 0.98 12.91 -14.63
CA GLY A 30 0.26 12.68 -15.89
C GLY A 30 1.19 12.35 -17.07
N SER A 31 2.50 12.55 -16.97
CA SER A 31 3.47 12.11 -17.99
C SER A 31 3.61 10.58 -18.08
N ILE A 32 3.41 9.87 -16.98
CA ILE A 32 3.42 8.40 -16.93
C ILE A 32 2.02 7.86 -17.23
N ILE A 33 0.98 8.58 -16.78
CA ILE A 33 -0.41 8.11 -16.82
C ILE A 33 -1.12 8.51 -18.13
N GLY A 34 -1.04 9.77 -18.54
CA GLY A 34 -1.95 10.41 -19.48
C GLY A 34 -1.36 10.85 -20.81
N GLU A 35 -0.15 11.42 -20.85
CA GLU A 35 0.38 11.99 -22.10
C GLU A 35 1.92 11.91 -22.25
N ALA A 36 2.31 11.62 -23.50
CA ALA A 36 3.50 12.08 -24.22
C ALA A 36 4.88 11.47 -23.96
N THR A 37 5.19 10.83 -22.82
CA THR A 37 6.58 10.32 -22.65
C THR A 37 6.88 9.11 -23.54
N TYR A 38 5.91 8.19 -23.72
CA TYR A 38 6.14 6.93 -24.43
C TYR A 38 5.18 6.67 -25.59
N SER A 39 4.38 7.65 -26.01
CA SER A 39 3.34 7.46 -27.05
C SER A 39 2.44 6.24 -26.78
N ASP A 40 1.99 6.09 -25.53
CA ASP A 40 1.25 4.92 -25.01
C ASP A 40 1.99 3.57 -25.09
N GLY A 41 3.29 3.55 -25.40
CA GLY A 41 4.11 2.33 -25.38
C GLY A 41 4.29 1.71 -23.98
N ASN A 42 3.96 2.44 -22.92
CA ASN A 42 3.92 1.98 -21.53
C ASN A 42 2.52 1.49 -21.11
N ILE A 43 1.55 1.51 -22.02
CA ILE A 43 0.16 1.11 -21.75
C ILE A 43 -0.11 -0.25 -22.38
N LYS A 44 -0.55 -1.20 -21.56
CA LYS A 44 -0.87 -2.55 -22.01
C LYS A 44 -2.38 -2.77 -22.02
N ASN A 45 -2.91 -2.98 -23.22
CA ASN A 45 -4.26 -3.47 -23.43
C ASN A 45 -4.25 -4.99 -23.60
N TYR A 46 -5.08 -5.68 -22.83
CA TYR A 46 -5.17 -7.13 -22.88
C TYR A 46 -6.24 -7.59 -23.87
N THR A 47 -6.06 -8.78 -24.43
CA THR A 47 -7.00 -9.39 -25.39
C THR A 47 -8.40 -9.63 -24.79
N HIS A 48 -8.50 -9.85 -23.49
CA HIS A 48 -9.79 -9.97 -22.79
C HIS A 48 -10.51 -8.62 -22.67
N GLY A 49 -9.81 -7.48 -22.78
CA GLY A 49 -10.39 -6.13 -22.82
C GLY A 49 -11.17 -5.74 -21.56
N MET A 50 -10.73 -6.17 -20.38
CA MET A 50 -11.43 -5.93 -19.10
C MET A 50 -10.74 -4.89 -18.21
N PHE A 51 -9.46 -4.63 -18.44
CA PHE A 51 -8.69 -3.58 -17.78
C PHE A 51 -7.49 -3.21 -18.66
N GLN A 52 -6.85 -2.12 -18.29
CA GLN A 52 -5.64 -1.59 -18.91
C GLN A 52 -4.58 -1.41 -17.84
N SER A 53 -3.33 -1.81 -18.12
CA SER A 53 -2.21 -1.63 -17.19
C SER A 53 -1.29 -0.51 -17.64
N VAL A 54 -0.82 0.27 -16.68
CA VAL A 54 0.13 1.36 -16.87
C VAL A 54 1.47 0.99 -16.24
N TYR A 55 2.53 1.13 -17.03
CA TYR A 55 3.91 0.88 -16.61
C TYR A 55 4.69 2.20 -16.53
N ASP A 56 5.77 2.20 -15.74
CA ASP A 56 6.72 3.34 -15.65
C ASP A 56 7.62 3.48 -16.89
N TYR A 57 7.70 2.43 -17.71
CA TYR A 57 8.50 2.33 -18.92
C TYR A 57 7.75 1.52 -19.99
N PRO A 58 8.16 1.54 -21.28
CA PRO A 58 7.51 0.71 -22.29
C PRO A 58 7.38 -0.76 -21.86
N TYR A 59 6.17 -1.32 -21.90
CA TYR A 59 5.85 -2.58 -21.22
C TYR A 59 6.56 -3.82 -21.80
N LEU A 60 7.18 -3.69 -22.97
CA LEU A 60 8.02 -4.74 -23.59
C LEU A 60 9.47 -4.71 -23.07
N SER A 61 9.86 -3.67 -22.34
CA SER A 61 11.18 -3.58 -21.73
C SER A 61 11.25 -4.43 -20.47
N SER A 62 12.40 -5.07 -20.24
CA SER A 62 12.68 -5.84 -19.02
C SER A 62 12.70 -4.97 -17.76
N SER A 63 12.89 -3.66 -17.90
CA SER A 63 12.97 -2.71 -16.79
C SER A 63 11.62 -2.07 -16.45
N ALA A 64 10.54 -2.42 -17.18
CA ALA A 64 9.23 -1.84 -16.96
C ALA A 64 8.56 -2.46 -15.72
N ASN A 65 8.23 -1.62 -14.75
CA ASN A 65 7.47 -1.99 -13.57
C ASN A 65 6.00 -1.62 -13.75
N HIS A 66 5.13 -2.51 -13.29
CA HIS A 66 3.70 -2.25 -13.24
C HIS A 66 3.36 -1.26 -12.12
N ILE A 67 2.69 -0.17 -12.48
CA ILE A 67 2.36 0.93 -11.56
C ILE A 67 0.90 0.89 -11.14
N LEU A 68 -0.02 0.79 -12.09
CA LEU A 68 -1.45 0.73 -11.80
C LEU A 68 -2.25 0.04 -12.89
N ASP A 69 -3.44 -0.42 -12.54
CA ASP A 69 -4.47 -0.89 -13.44
C ASP A 69 -5.68 0.02 -13.44
N LEU A 70 -6.26 0.21 -14.62
CA LEU A 70 -7.45 1.00 -14.84
C LEU A 70 -8.56 0.13 -15.41
N THR A 71 -9.75 0.29 -14.87
CA THR A 71 -10.96 -0.30 -15.45
C THR A 71 -12.18 0.53 -15.10
N VAL A 72 -13.31 0.16 -15.68
CA VAL A 72 -14.56 0.88 -15.54
C VAL A 72 -15.72 -0.10 -15.48
N GLY A 73 -16.72 0.24 -14.68
CA GLY A 73 -17.89 -0.59 -14.51
C GLY A 73 -19.09 0.20 -14.00
N PHE A 74 -20.27 -0.40 -14.15
CA PHE A 74 -21.49 0.09 -13.57
C PHE A 74 -22.31 -1.06 -13.00
N SER A 75 -23.17 -0.76 -12.04
CA SER A 75 -24.09 -1.69 -11.42
C SER A 75 -25.26 -2.05 -12.34
N ALA A 76 -25.86 -3.23 -12.13
CA ALA A 76 -27.07 -3.64 -12.84
C ALA A 76 -28.29 -2.75 -12.50
N GLY A 77 -28.28 -2.09 -11.34
CA GLY A 77 -29.31 -1.13 -10.94
C GLY A 77 -29.15 0.27 -11.57
N SER A 78 -28.04 0.51 -12.29
CA SER A 78 -27.78 1.78 -12.97
C SER A 78 -28.70 1.95 -14.18
N THR A 79 -29.14 3.19 -14.43
CA THR A 79 -29.86 3.55 -15.67
C THR A 79 -29.06 3.23 -16.93
N LEU A 80 -27.73 3.15 -16.82
CA LEU A 80 -26.83 2.79 -17.91
C LEU A 80 -26.96 1.33 -18.36
N SER A 81 -27.38 0.42 -17.47
CA SER A 81 -27.54 -1.01 -17.76
C SER A 81 -28.74 -1.34 -18.65
N GLY A 82 -29.60 -0.36 -18.95
CA GLY A 82 -30.73 -0.50 -19.87
C GLY A 82 -30.47 0.10 -21.26
N SER A 83 -29.23 0.51 -21.55
CA SER A 83 -28.93 1.31 -22.74
C SER A 83 -28.90 0.47 -24.02
N VAL A 84 -29.56 0.96 -25.06
CA VAL A 84 -29.51 0.37 -26.41
C VAL A 84 -28.23 0.86 -27.11
N SER A 85 -27.33 -0.05 -27.52
CA SER A 85 -25.95 0.22 -28.03
C SER A 85 -24.82 0.20 -26.99
N SER A 86 -24.90 -0.74 -26.04
CA SER A 86 -23.83 -1.02 -25.08
C SER A 86 -22.71 -1.86 -25.67
N VAL A 87 -21.46 -1.42 -25.52
CA VAL A 87 -20.26 -2.18 -25.86
C VAL A 87 -19.68 -2.78 -24.58
N GLN A 88 -19.43 -4.10 -24.60
CA GLN A 88 -18.84 -4.86 -23.48
C GLN A 88 -19.63 -4.75 -22.16
N GLU A 89 -20.95 -4.62 -22.22
CA GLU A 89 -21.82 -4.44 -21.05
C GLU A 89 -21.63 -5.52 -19.99
N SER A 90 -21.71 -6.80 -20.38
CA SER A 90 -21.53 -7.92 -19.44
C SER A 90 -20.19 -7.87 -18.71
N LYS A 91 -19.12 -7.42 -19.39
CA LYS A 91 -17.80 -7.24 -18.77
C LYS A 91 -17.81 -6.08 -17.77
N LYS A 92 -18.43 -4.94 -18.11
CA LYS A 92 -18.53 -3.76 -17.22
C LYS A 92 -19.36 -4.04 -15.97
N LEU A 93 -20.46 -4.78 -16.11
CA LEU A 93 -21.27 -5.26 -14.99
C LEU A 93 -20.46 -6.21 -14.09
N ASN A 94 -19.75 -7.17 -14.69
CA ASN A 94 -18.92 -8.11 -13.95
C ASN A 94 -17.75 -7.43 -13.23
N MET A 95 -17.11 -6.43 -13.85
CA MET A 95 -16.04 -5.65 -13.19
C MET A 95 -16.57 -4.90 -11.99
N TYR A 96 -17.67 -4.14 -12.13
CA TYR A 96 -18.26 -3.45 -10.99
C TYR A 96 -18.60 -4.42 -9.84
N ASN A 97 -19.26 -5.53 -10.15
CA ASN A 97 -19.63 -6.54 -9.16
C ASN A 97 -18.41 -7.19 -8.50
N GLN A 98 -17.33 -7.45 -9.24
CA GLN A 98 -16.11 -8.02 -8.68
C GLN A 98 -15.44 -7.06 -7.69
N PHE A 99 -15.27 -5.77 -8.05
CA PHE A 99 -14.70 -4.79 -7.13
C PHE A 99 -15.57 -4.59 -5.90
N ALA A 100 -16.89 -4.52 -6.09
CA ALA A 100 -17.85 -4.43 -4.99
C ALA A 100 -17.77 -5.64 -4.04
N GLN A 101 -17.69 -6.86 -4.57
CA GLN A 101 -17.55 -8.08 -3.77
C GLN A 101 -16.23 -8.13 -2.98
N VAL A 102 -15.11 -7.78 -3.62
CA VAL A 102 -13.80 -7.81 -2.97
C VAL A 102 -13.67 -6.73 -1.89
N LEU A 103 -14.23 -5.54 -2.13
CA LEU A 103 -14.03 -4.39 -1.25
C LEU A 103 -15.12 -4.23 -0.17
N LEU A 104 -16.39 -4.41 -0.55
CA LEU A 104 -17.54 -4.15 0.33
C LEU A 104 -18.21 -5.43 0.82
N GLY A 105 -18.16 -6.51 0.03
CA GLY A 105 -18.79 -7.78 0.35
C GLY A 105 -20.29 -7.83 0.02
N TYR A 106 -21.00 -8.70 0.74
CA TYR A 106 -22.44 -8.93 0.57
C TYR A 106 -23.25 -8.21 1.65
N THR A 107 -24.49 -7.86 1.33
CA THR A 107 -25.41 -7.14 2.22
C THR A 107 -26.81 -7.75 2.22
N GLY A 108 -27.49 -7.61 3.36
CA GLY A 108 -28.87 -8.06 3.57
C GLY A 108 -29.04 -9.59 3.62
N SER A 109 -30.26 -10.03 3.93
CA SER A 109 -30.63 -11.46 3.99
C SER A 109 -30.57 -12.17 2.63
N ASN A 110 -30.56 -11.39 1.54
CA ASN A 110 -30.59 -11.91 0.17
C ASN A 110 -29.17 -12.12 -0.42
N ASN A 111 -28.11 -11.90 0.38
CA ASN A 111 -26.71 -11.95 -0.07
C ASN A 111 -26.49 -11.15 -1.37
N ALA A 112 -27.05 -9.94 -1.44
CA ALA A 112 -26.85 -9.06 -2.59
C ALA A 112 -25.46 -8.43 -2.52
N VAL A 113 -24.82 -8.22 -3.68
CA VAL A 113 -23.57 -7.47 -3.76
C VAL A 113 -23.82 -6.03 -3.32
N ARG A 114 -23.01 -5.51 -2.40
CA ARG A 114 -23.16 -4.12 -1.93
C ARG A 114 -22.64 -3.16 -2.98
N GLU A 115 -23.45 -2.18 -3.37
CA GLU A 115 -23.04 -1.12 -4.29
C GLU A 115 -22.15 -0.09 -3.56
N PHE A 116 -21.29 0.60 -4.30
CA PHE A 116 -20.48 1.67 -3.72
C PHE A 116 -21.36 2.87 -3.37
N GLU A 117 -21.08 3.51 -2.25
CA GLU A 117 -21.79 4.70 -1.75
C GLU A 117 -20.76 5.81 -1.56
N LEU A 118 -21.12 7.06 -1.89
CA LEU A 118 -20.23 8.22 -1.71
C LEU A 118 -20.39 8.84 -0.32
N ASP A 119 -20.58 7.99 0.68
CA ASP A 119 -20.62 8.33 2.10
C ASP A 119 -19.95 7.21 2.93
N LEU A 120 -19.93 7.38 4.26
CA LEU A 120 -19.37 6.39 5.19
C LEU A 120 -20.46 5.56 5.90
N ASN A 121 -21.73 5.70 5.53
CA ASN A 121 -22.86 5.16 6.29
C ASN A 121 -23.26 3.76 5.82
N LEU A 122 -23.05 3.45 4.54
CA LEU A 122 -23.40 2.15 3.94
C LEU A 122 -24.90 1.82 4.12
N ASP A 123 -25.76 2.83 3.99
CA ASP A 123 -27.20 2.75 4.22
C ASP A 123 -28.03 2.54 2.94
N GLY A 124 -27.38 2.50 1.78
CA GLY A 124 -28.02 2.37 0.47
C GLY A 124 -28.35 3.70 -0.20
N THR A 125 -28.01 4.84 0.41
CA THR A 125 -28.19 6.18 -0.15
C THR A 125 -26.91 6.66 -0.85
N GLY A 126 -27.01 7.63 -1.77
CA GLY A 126 -25.80 8.23 -2.37
C GLY A 126 -24.94 7.27 -3.21
N LYS A 127 -25.57 6.26 -3.83
CA LYS A 127 -24.87 5.20 -4.55
C LYS A 127 -24.07 5.71 -5.76
N ALA A 128 -22.82 5.27 -5.87
CA ALA A 128 -22.00 5.38 -7.07
C ALA A 128 -22.31 4.20 -8.01
N SER A 129 -23.43 4.28 -8.73
CA SER A 129 -23.91 3.22 -9.63
C SER A 129 -23.01 2.99 -10.86
N ALA A 130 -22.07 3.90 -11.12
CA ALA A 130 -21.03 3.77 -12.15
C ALA A 130 -19.73 4.40 -11.64
N ALA A 131 -18.62 3.72 -11.86
CA ALA A 131 -17.33 4.15 -11.35
C ALA A 131 -16.16 3.73 -12.24
N PHE A 132 -15.10 4.52 -12.19
CA PHE A 132 -13.77 4.12 -12.62
C PHE A 132 -13.00 3.56 -11.43
N PHE A 133 -12.24 2.51 -11.70
CA PHE A 133 -11.41 1.84 -10.71
C PHE A 133 -9.95 2.03 -11.08
N ILE A 134 -9.17 2.52 -10.12
CA ILE A 134 -7.74 2.69 -10.22
C ILE A 134 -7.12 1.79 -9.15
N ASN A 135 -6.44 0.74 -9.57
CA ASN A 135 -5.79 -0.20 -8.67
C ASN A 135 -4.28 0.03 -8.72
N PHE A 136 -3.68 0.46 -7.61
CA PHE A 136 -2.25 0.70 -7.52
C PHE A 136 -1.50 -0.60 -7.22
N SER A 137 -0.35 -0.78 -7.86
CA SER A 137 0.53 -1.91 -7.60
C SER A 137 1.08 -1.86 -6.18
N ARG A 138 1.21 -3.02 -5.55
CA ARG A 138 1.83 -3.15 -4.21
C ARG A 138 3.29 -2.65 -4.19
N LEU A 139 3.94 -2.59 -5.36
CA LEU A 139 5.28 -2.03 -5.48
C LEU A 139 5.35 -0.58 -4.99
N ILE A 140 4.31 0.21 -5.28
CA ILE A 140 4.21 1.64 -4.92
C ILE A 140 3.48 1.87 -3.59
N THR A 141 2.42 1.10 -3.30
CA THR A 141 1.64 1.27 -2.05
C THR A 141 2.26 0.56 -0.84
N LYS A 142 3.20 -0.37 -1.06
CA LYS A 142 3.84 -1.19 -0.02
C LYS A 142 2.83 -1.99 0.80
N ASP A 143 2.54 -1.56 2.01
CA ASP A 143 1.53 -2.21 2.86
C ASP A 143 0.19 -1.48 2.82
N GLN A 144 0.19 -0.15 2.74
CA GLN A 144 -1.02 0.65 2.58
C GLN A 144 -0.72 2.09 2.14
N ILE A 145 -1.72 2.76 1.57
CA ILE A 145 -1.71 4.21 1.40
C ILE A 145 -1.95 4.86 2.78
N LYS A 146 -1.15 5.87 3.13
CA LYS A 146 -1.34 6.63 4.37
C LYS A 146 -2.64 7.44 4.31
N LYS A 147 -3.50 7.26 5.31
CA LYS A 147 -4.74 8.03 5.47
C LYS A 147 -4.48 9.53 5.57
N GLY A 148 -5.28 10.33 4.86
CA GLY A 148 -5.17 11.79 4.83
C GLY A 148 -4.03 12.33 3.97
N SER A 149 -3.36 11.48 3.19
CA SER A 149 -2.26 11.88 2.31
C SER A 149 -2.58 11.83 0.82
N PHE A 150 -3.72 11.26 0.45
CA PHE A 150 -4.09 11.04 -0.94
C PHE A 150 -4.64 12.32 -1.58
N SER A 151 -4.09 12.67 -2.72
CA SER A 151 -4.55 13.79 -3.54
C SER A 151 -4.45 13.44 -5.01
N MET A 152 -5.51 13.74 -5.75
CA MET A 152 -5.59 13.53 -7.19
C MET A 152 -6.10 14.79 -7.87
N ILE A 153 -5.45 15.18 -8.95
CA ILE A 153 -5.86 16.31 -9.78
C ILE A 153 -6.35 15.76 -11.11
N ILE A 154 -7.63 15.98 -11.40
CA ILE A 154 -8.27 15.58 -12.66
C ILE A 154 -8.67 16.79 -13.50
N GLY A 155 -8.58 16.63 -14.82
CA GLY A 155 -9.04 17.58 -15.82
C GLY A 155 -10.55 17.50 -16.02
N THR A 156 -11.22 18.66 -15.95
CA THR A 156 -12.67 18.78 -16.16
C THR A 156 -13.02 19.57 -17.43
N GLY A 157 -12.01 19.91 -18.24
CA GLY A 157 -12.17 20.64 -19.50
C GLY A 157 -12.55 19.74 -20.69
N SER A 158 -12.54 20.29 -21.90
CA SER A 158 -12.86 19.55 -23.13
C SER A 158 -11.81 18.48 -23.45
N TRP A 159 -12.05 17.60 -24.43
CA TRP A 159 -11.05 16.62 -24.87
C TRP A 159 -9.75 17.29 -25.34
N ALA A 160 -9.87 18.40 -26.06
CA ALA A 160 -8.71 19.11 -26.62
C ALA A 160 -7.91 19.88 -25.56
N LEU A 161 -8.56 20.29 -24.48
CA LEU A 161 -7.96 21.01 -23.35
C LEU A 161 -8.44 20.39 -22.04
N PRO A 162 -8.02 19.15 -21.70
CA PRO A 162 -8.53 18.45 -20.53
C PRO A 162 -8.29 19.23 -19.23
N PHE A 163 -7.19 19.99 -19.17
CA PHE A 163 -6.78 20.78 -18.00
C PHE A 163 -7.09 22.28 -18.09
N GLY A 164 -7.71 22.76 -19.17
CA GLY A 164 -8.08 24.18 -19.32
C GLY A 164 -9.60 24.37 -19.41
N PRO A 165 -10.25 25.31 -18.69
CA PRO A 165 -9.79 26.27 -17.67
C PRO A 165 -9.96 25.77 -16.21
N ARG A 166 -10.35 24.51 -15.98
CA ARG A 166 -10.70 23.98 -14.65
C ARG A 166 -10.12 22.58 -14.43
N THR A 167 -9.46 22.40 -13.30
CA THR A 167 -9.13 21.09 -12.72
C THR A 167 -9.96 20.88 -11.46
N ALA A 168 -10.33 19.64 -11.18
CA ALA A 168 -10.87 19.26 -9.87
C ALA A 168 -9.75 18.57 -9.07
N THR A 169 -9.63 18.94 -7.81
CA THR A 169 -8.66 18.33 -6.88
C THR A 169 -9.46 17.53 -5.87
N LEU A 170 -9.25 16.22 -5.89
CA LEU A 170 -9.90 15.27 -5.00
C LEU A 170 -8.90 14.89 -3.91
N THR A 171 -9.28 15.07 -2.64
CA THR A 171 -8.40 14.79 -1.50
C THR A 171 -9.13 14.00 -0.43
N ASP A 172 -8.40 13.16 0.31
CA ASP A 172 -8.92 12.45 1.48
C ASP A 172 -8.67 13.21 2.79
N ALA A 173 -8.66 14.55 2.75
CA ALA A 173 -8.24 15.40 3.86
C ALA A 173 -9.01 15.19 5.19
N SER A 174 -10.21 14.59 5.13
CA SER A 174 -11.00 14.24 6.32
C SER A 174 -10.55 12.93 6.98
N ALA A 175 -9.78 12.10 6.29
CA ALA A 175 -9.35 10.80 6.77
C ALA A 175 -8.10 10.90 7.66
N SER A 176 -8.11 10.15 8.74
CA SER A 176 -7.00 10.02 9.69
C SER A 176 -7.04 8.64 10.34
N GLU A 177 -6.04 8.33 11.16
CA GLU A 177 -6.02 7.08 11.94
C GLU A 177 -7.16 6.98 12.97
N THR A 178 -7.76 8.12 13.36
CA THR A 178 -8.77 8.18 14.44
C THR A 178 -10.16 8.60 13.97
N GLY A 179 -10.35 8.91 12.69
CA GLY A 179 -11.65 9.36 12.18
C GLY A 179 -11.67 9.64 10.68
N GLY A 180 -12.88 9.82 10.13
CA GLY A 180 -13.11 10.09 8.71
C GLY A 180 -12.89 8.90 7.78
N THR A 181 -12.85 7.70 8.34
CA THR A 181 -12.78 6.42 7.62
C THR A 181 -13.81 5.45 8.18
N ASN A 182 -14.18 4.46 7.39
CA ASN A 182 -14.97 3.31 7.82
C ASN A 182 -14.28 2.02 7.33
N ASN A 183 -14.60 0.88 7.94
CA ASN A 183 -13.95 -0.40 7.66
C ASN A 183 -14.90 -1.36 6.95
N THR A 184 -14.39 -2.03 5.92
CA THR A 184 -15.07 -3.12 5.23
C THR A 184 -14.10 -4.29 5.00
N ILE A 185 -14.55 -5.32 4.28
CA ILE A 185 -13.72 -6.49 3.94
C ILE A 185 -12.43 -6.07 3.20
N GLY A 186 -12.51 -5.04 2.35
CA GLY A 186 -11.37 -4.48 1.62
C GLY A 186 -10.41 -3.61 2.44
N GLY A 187 -10.62 -3.53 3.76
CA GLY A 187 -9.86 -2.68 4.67
C GLY A 187 -10.56 -1.37 5.01
N ASP A 188 -9.79 -0.42 5.51
CA ASP A 188 -10.29 0.92 5.78
C ASP A 188 -10.44 1.67 4.47
N TYR A 189 -11.53 2.42 4.35
CA TYR A 189 -11.76 3.32 3.23
C TYR A 189 -12.14 4.72 3.69
N GLY A 190 -11.78 5.70 2.88
CA GLY A 190 -12.05 7.11 3.08
C GLY A 190 -12.73 7.73 1.86
N LEU A 191 -13.33 8.90 2.07
CA LEU A 191 -13.99 9.68 1.02
C LEU A 191 -13.01 10.66 0.37
N LEU A 192 -13.11 10.77 -0.96
CA LEU A 192 -12.39 11.77 -1.74
C LEU A 192 -13.29 12.99 -1.97
N TYR A 193 -12.92 14.10 -1.34
CA TYR A 193 -13.66 15.36 -1.41
C TYR A 193 -13.06 16.29 -2.46
N ASP A 194 -13.95 16.92 -3.22
CA ASP A 194 -13.61 18.09 -4.03
C ASP A 194 -13.52 19.36 -3.16
N VAL A 195 -13.05 20.47 -3.73
CA VAL A 195 -12.91 21.78 -3.06
C VAL A 195 -14.22 22.32 -2.48
N THR A 196 -15.36 21.79 -2.93
CA THR A 196 -16.70 22.10 -2.44
C THR A 196 -17.17 21.21 -1.29
N ASN A 197 -16.27 20.39 -0.73
CA ASN A 197 -16.55 19.41 0.32
C ASN A 197 -17.65 18.39 -0.05
N THR A 198 -17.77 18.09 -1.35
CA THR A 198 -18.66 17.03 -1.85
C THR A 198 -17.83 15.79 -2.13
N ALA A 199 -18.25 14.63 -1.62
CA ALA A 199 -17.61 13.35 -1.91
C ALA A 199 -17.82 12.97 -3.38
N ARG A 200 -16.72 12.67 -4.08
CA ARG A 200 -16.70 12.31 -5.51
C ARG A 200 -16.14 10.92 -5.79
N GLY A 201 -15.41 10.36 -4.83
CA GLY A 201 -14.85 9.02 -4.92
C GLY A 201 -14.49 8.46 -3.55
N LEU A 202 -13.90 7.27 -3.58
CA LEU A 202 -13.48 6.50 -2.43
C LEU A 202 -12.02 6.07 -2.61
N VAL A 203 -11.29 5.92 -1.51
CA VAL A 203 -9.96 5.32 -1.48
C VAL A 203 -9.94 4.22 -0.43
N PHE A 204 -9.53 3.01 -0.83
CA PHE A 204 -9.31 1.86 0.05
C PHE A 204 -7.81 1.76 0.33
N TYR A 205 -7.42 2.01 1.58
CA TYR A 205 -6.02 2.28 1.95
C TYR A 205 -5.14 1.03 1.85
N GLN A 206 -5.60 -0.09 2.41
CA GLN A 206 -4.88 -1.36 2.41
C GLN A 206 -4.95 -2.06 1.05
N ALA A 207 -6.11 -1.98 0.37
CA ALA A 207 -6.25 -2.56 -0.96
C ALA A 207 -5.48 -1.77 -2.04
N GLY A 208 -5.19 -0.48 -1.81
CA GLY A 208 -4.57 0.38 -2.81
C GLY A 208 -5.50 0.67 -4.00
N ILE A 209 -6.82 0.73 -3.76
CA ILE A 209 -7.82 0.91 -4.82
C ILE A 209 -8.56 2.22 -4.62
N VAL A 210 -8.64 3.01 -5.69
CA VAL A 210 -9.45 4.23 -5.75
C VAL A 210 -10.64 4.00 -6.66
N VAL A 211 -11.82 4.37 -6.16
CA VAL A 211 -13.10 4.28 -6.87
C VAL A 211 -13.58 5.69 -7.15
N LEU A 212 -13.56 6.12 -8.41
CA LEU A 212 -14.04 7.44 -8.82
C LEU A 212 -15.46 7.31 -9.36
N GLY A 213 -16.43 7.90 -8.66
CA GLY A 213 -17.78 8.01 -9.17
C GLY A 213 -17.83 8.93 -10.38
N THR A 214 -18.79 8.70 -11.29
CA THR A 214 -19.02 9.59 -12.45
C THR A 214 -19.28 11.04 -12.06
N ALA A 215 -19.77 11.28 -10.84
CA ALA A 215 -19.96 12.59 -10.24
C ALA A 215 -18.65 13.38 -10.05
N SER A 216 -17.48 12.76 -10.17
CA SER A 216 -16.17 13.43 -10.17
C SER A 216 -16.00 14.41 -11.33
N TRP A 217 -16.80 14.25 -12.39
CA TRP A 217 -16.81 15.12 -13.56
C TRP A 217 -18.13 15.88 -13.63
N ALA A 218 -18.06 17.16 -14.04
CA ALA A 218 -19.24 18.00 -14.15
C ALA A 218 -20.24 17.44 -15.18
N ALA A 219 -21.54 17.55 -14.91
CA ALA A 219 -22.62 17.06 -15.76
C ALA A 219 -22.64 17.62 -17.20
N ALA A 220 -21.87 18.67 -17.48
CA ALA A 220 -21.83 19.36 -18.78
C ALA A 220 -20.66 18.91 -19.70
N LEU A 221 -19.91 17.86 -19.36
CA LEU A 221 -18.86 17.33 -20.22
C LEU A 221 -19.44 16.63 -21.46
N THR A 222 -19.45 17.35 -22.58
CA THR A 222 -20.01 16.88 -23.86
C THR A 222 -19.03 16.03 -24.67
N ASP A 223 -17.72 16.09 -24.36
CA ASP A 223 -16.65 15.39 -25.07
C ASP A 223 -15.66 14.71 -24.11
N PHE A 224 -16.16 13.76 -23.31
CA PHE A 224 -15.31 12.97 -22.41
C PHE A 224 -14.27 12.15 -23.18
N ASN A 225 -14.64 11.56 -24.33
CA ASN A 225 -13.72 10.89 -25.27
C ASN A 225 -13.60 11.66 -26.59
N SER A 226 -12.43 11.56 -27.23
CA SER A 226 -12.36 11.71 -28.68
C SER A 226 -13.04 10.55 -29.37
N GLY A 227 -13.66 10.80 -30.53
CA GLY A 227 -14.20 9.71 -31.34
C GLY A 227 -13.17 8.62 -31.59
N SER A 228 -11.93 8.99 -31.93
CA SER A 228 -10.85 8.03 -32.19
C SER A 228 -10.53 7.13 -31.00
N ALA A 229 -10.47 7.67 -29.77
CA ALA A 229 -10.25 6.86 -28.56
C ALA A 229 -11.45 5.96 -28.22
N ALA A 230 -12.66 6.37 -28.62
CA ALA A 230 -13.88 5.59 -28.43
C ALA A 230 -14.17 4.57 -29.56
N GLY A 231 -13.32 4.50 -30.60
CA GLY A 231 -13.56 3.66 -31.79
C GLY A 231 -14.71 4.16 -32.67
N SER A 232 -15.04 5.46 -32.61
CA SER A 232 -16.14 6.11 -33.31
C SER A 232 -15.69 7.39 -34.05
N LEU A 233 -16.48 7.93 -34.96
CA LEU A 233 -16.25 9.28 -35.50
C LEU A 233 -16.87 10.38 -34.61
N LEU A 234 -17.62 9.98 -33.59
CA LEU A 234 -18.39 10.88 -32.71
C LEU A 234 -17.74 11.00 -31.32
N ARG A 235 -17.75 12.21 -30.77
CA ARG A 235 -17.36 12.48 -29.38
C ARG A 235 -18.43 11.94 -28.44
N TYR A 236 -18.02 11.29 -27.36
CA TYR A 236 -18.93 10.75 -26.35
C TYR A 236 -18.94 11.60 -25.09
N THR A 237 -20.14 11.85 -24.56
CA THR A 237 -20.33 12.29 -23.17
C THR A 237 -19.80 11.23 -22.19
N LEU A 238 -19.66 11.58 -20.90
CA LEU A 238 -19.24 10.61 -19.88
C LEU A 238 -20.16 9.37 -19.82
N ALA A 239 -21.47 9.57 -19.81
CA ALA A 239 -22.43 8.45 -19.80
C ALA A 239 -22.31 7.59 -21.06
N GLN A 240 -22.15 8.21 -22.24
CA GLN A 240 -21.94 7.49 -23.49
C GLN A 240 -20.59 6.75 -23.54
N SER A 241 -19.54 7.28 -22.88
CA SER A 241 -18.27 6.55 -22.72
C SER A 241 -18.50 5.22 -22.03
N LEU A 242 -19.21 5.26 -20.90
CA LEU A 242 -19.43 4.10 -20.05
C LEU A 242 -20.28 3.05 -20.74
N VAL A 243 -21.18 3.45 -21.63
CA VAL A 243 -22.06 2.53 -22.35
C VAL A 243 -21.43 2.08 -23.66
N SER A 244 -21.06 3.01 -24.54
CA SER A 244 -20.78 2.75 -25.95
C SER A 244 -19.29 2.69 -26.31
N ALA A 245 -18.38 3.18 -25.47
CA ALA A 245 -16.94 2.97 -25.69
C ALA A 245 -16.50 1.61 -25.14
N SER A 246 -15.41 1.05 -25.67
CA SER A 246 -14.72 -0.08 -25.03
C SER A 246 -14.19 0.33 -23.65
N ILE A 247 -13.91 -0.66 -22.79
CA ILE A 247 -13.26 -0.40 -21.49
C ILE A 247 -11.92 0.30 -21.70
N SER A 248 -11.12 -0.12 -22.68
CA SER A 248 -9.84 0.52 -23.01
C SER A 248 -10.02 1.98 -23.42
N GLY A 249 -10.99 2.29 -24.28
CA GLY A 249 -11.25 3.68 -24.70
C GLY A 249 -11.67 4.58 -23.54
N SER A 250 -12.52 4.07 -22.64
CA SER A 250 -12.89 4.80 -21.42
C SER A 250 -11.70 5.00 -20.47
N CYS A 251 -10.79 4.02 -20.39
CA CYS A 251 -9.56 4.15 -19.60
C CYS A 251 -8.59 5.16 -20.24
N ASP A 252 -8.48 5.19 -21.57
CA ASP A 252 -7.68 6.17 -22.30
C ASP A 252 -8.18 7.60 -22.03
N ALA A 253 -9.51 7.81 -22.02
CA ALA A 253 -10.08 9.10 -21.66
C ALA A 253 -9.90 9.48 -20.19
N LEU A 254 -9.93 8.50 -19.27
CA LEU A 254 -9.59 8.74 -17.88
C LEU A 254 -8.12 9.17 -17.75
N ARG A 255 -7.20 8.43 -18.38
CA ARG A 255 -5.76 8.72 -18.38
C ARG A 255 -5.44 10.11 -18.92
N HIS A 256 -6.02 10.47 -20.06
CA HIS A 256 -5.91 11.80 -20.67
C HIS A 256 -6.34 12.94 -19.73
N ARG A 257 -7.12 12.62 -18.69
CA ARG A 257 -7.66 13.58 -17.72
C ARG A 257 -7.00 13.48 -16.36
N ILE A 258 -6.04 12.59 -16.13
CA ILE A 258 -5.29 12.53 -14.87
C ILE A 258 -4.06 13.43 -15.00
N LYS A 259 -4.03 14.52 -14.23
CA LYS A 259 -2.88 15.44 -14.20
C LYS A 259 -1.79 14.94 -13.26
N ASN A 260 -2.20 14.54 -12.06
CA ASN A 260 -1.31 14.09 -11.00
C ASN A 260 -2.09 13.25 -10.00
N ILE A 261 -1.44 12.22 -9.46
CA ILE A 261 -1.87 11.48 -8.28
C ILE A 261 -0.69 11.51 -7.31
N SER A 262 -0.92 11.90 -6.07
CA SER A 262 0.12 11.93 -5.05
C SER A 262 -0.42 11.38 -3.74
N PHE A 263 0.34 10.49 -3.12
CA PHE A 263 0.04 9.97 -1.79
C PHE A 263 1.33 9.57 -1.08
N ASN A 264 1.26 9.34 0.22
CA ASN A 264 2.36 8.71 0.95
C ASN A 264 2.04 7.23 1.12
N ASN A 265 2.96 6.35 0.75
CA ASN A 265 2.83 4.93 1.11
C ASN A 265 3.18 4.73 2.60
N THR A 266 2.87 3.56 3.12
CA THR A 266 3.27 3.13 4.46
C THR A 266 3.95 1.79 4.35
N THR A 267 5.16 1.69 4.91
CA THR A 267 5.83 0.41 5.16
C THR A 267 5.83 0.15 6.65
N GLU A 268 5.35 -1.02 7.04
CA GLU A 268 5.32 -1.45 8.44
C GLU A 268 6.58 -2.24 8.76
N ILE A 269 7.47 -1.66 9.55
CA ILE A 269 8.66 -2.36 10.05
C ILE A 269 8.30 -2.92 11.41
N ASN A 270 8.28 -4.25 11.51
CA ASN A 270 8.11 -4.94 12.77
C ASN A 270 9.49 -5.14 13.39
N SER A 271 9.64 -4.65 14.62
CA SER A 271 10.89 -4.73 15.36
C SER A 271 10.64 -5.41 16.68
N THR A 272 11.46 -6.41 17.00
CA THR A 272 11.52 -6.99 18.33
C THR A 272 12.81 -6.59 19.01
N ILE A 273 12.68 -5.96 20.16
CA ILE A 273 13.80 -5.54 21.01
C ILE A 273 13.98 -6.59 22.09
N TYR A 274 15.18 -7.14 22.17
CA TYR A 274 15.61 -8.06 23.21
C TYR A 274 16.55 -7.34 24.18
N PHE A 275 16.26 -7.47 25.47
CA PHE A 275 17.13 -6.99 26.54
C PHE A 275 17.93 -8.16 27.10
N CYS A 276 19.18 -8.29 26.68
CA CYS A 276 20.08 -9.31 27.19
C CYS A 276 20.76 -8.79 28.45
N ARG A 277 20.31 -9.27 29.61
CA ARG A 277 20.88 -8.90 30.91
C ARG A 277 22.05 -9.81 31.26
N VAL A 278 23.19 -9.19 31.54
CA VAL A 278 24.42 -9.87 31.98
C VAL A 278 24.68 -9.46 33.42
N PRO A 279 24.17 -10.26 34.39
CA PRO A 279 24.27 -9.91 35.81
C PRO A 279 25.70 -9.99 36.31
N HIS A 280 25.96 -9.38 37.47
CA HIS A 280 27.32 -9.23 38.00
C HIS A 280 27.97 -10.60 38.30
N ASN A 281 27.18 -11.61 38.66
CA ASN A 281 27.63 -12.94 39.08
C ASN A 281 27.83 -13.96 37.95
N LYS A 282 27.36 -13.70 36.72
CA LYS A 282 27.48 -14.61 35.57
C LYS A 282 28.43 -14.05 34.51
N TYR A 283 28.88 -14.93 33.60
CA TYR A 283 29.63 -14.56 32.38
C TYR A 283 31.00 -13.85 32.61
N ASN A 284 31.59 -14.03 33.79
CA ASN A 284 32.88 -13.44 34.16
C ASN A 284 34.10 -14.26 33.66
N TYR A 285 33.92 -15.14 32.67
CA TYR A 285 34.98 -15.94 32.05
C TYR A 285 34.83 -15.94 30.53
N SER A 286 35.92 -16.22 29.81
CA SER A 286 35.95 -16.22 28.35
C SER A 286 36.02 -17.64 27.78
N SER A 287 35.44 -17.82 26.60
CA SER A 287 35.62 -18.99 25.75
C SER A 287 36.93 -18.97 24.95
N ASN A 288 37.74 -17.91 25.07
CA ASN A 288 39.04 -17.81 24.40
C ASN A 288 39.99 -18.92 24.89
N PRO A 289 40.69 -19.66 23.99
CA PRO A 289 41.68 -20.67 24.37
C PRO A 289 42.80 -20.17 25.29
N THR A 290 43.05 -18.88 25.40
CA THR A 290 44.01 -18.35 26.39
C THR A 290 43.53 -18.45 27.85
N TYR A 291 42.24 -18.74 28.08
CA TYR A 291 41.64 -18.93 29.41
C TYR A 291 41.69 -20.38 29.90
N ILE A 292 42.25 -21.32 29.12
CA ILE A 292 42.40 -22.71 29.54
C ILE A 292 43.85 -23.01 29.92
N SER A 293 44.05 -23.55 31.12
CA SER A 293 45.33 -24.10 31.57
C SER A 293 45.07 -25.53 32.05
N SER A 294 45.70 -26.51 31.40
CA SER A 294 45.53 -27.94 31.73
C SER A 294 44.06 -28.38 31.83
N SER A 295 43.24 -27.98 30.85
CA SER A 295 41.79 -28.27 30.79
C SER A 295 40.93 -27.65 31.89
N GLN A 296 41.47 -26.70 32.66
CA GLN A 296 40.74 -25.91 33.66
C GLN A 296 40.64 -24.45 33.20
N ILE A 297 39.49 -23.82 33.41
CA ILE A 297 39.29 -22.40 33.11
C ILE A 297 40.05 -21.57 34.16
N ARG A 298 41.17 -20.95 33.78
CA ARG A 298 41.94 -20.02 34.62
C ARG A 298 41.53 -18.59 34.28
N VAL A 299 40.78 -17.96 35.18
CA VAL A 299 40.24 -16.61 34.99
C VAL A 299 41.13 -15.52 35.63
N LYS A 300 42.09 -15.91 36.47
CA LYS A 300 42.98 -15.01 37.23
C LYS A 300 44.41 -15.50 37.18
N SER A 301 45.36 -14.56 37.10
CA SER A 301 46.80 -14.86 37.17
C SER A 301 47.30 -14.91 38.61
N ILE A 302 46.77 -14.03 39.46
CA ILE A 302 47.02 -13.97 40.91
C ILE A 302 45.67 -14.07 41.63
N ALA A 303 45.63 -14.70 42.80
CA ALA A 303 44.38 -14.89 43.56
C ALA A 303 43.64 -13.58 43.89
N THR A 304 44.39 -12.47 44.02
CA THR A 304 43.89 -11.12 44.31
C THR A 304 43.27 -10.41 43.11
N ASP A 305 43.51 -10.89 41.88
CA ASP A 305 43.02 -10.21 40.68
C ASP A 305 41.51 -10.36 40.53
N THR A 306 40.87 -9.36 39.93
CA THR A 306 39.49 -9.47 39.48
C THR A 306 39.44 -10.16 38.12
N SER A 307 38.52 -11.11 37.93
CA SER A 307 38.27 -11.71 36.62
C SER A 307 37.77 -10.65 35.64
N VAL A 308 38.34 -10.59 34.44
CA VAL A 308 37.89 -9.70 33.37
C VAL A 308 37.48 -10.56 32.18
N SER A 309 36.30 -10.30 31.60
CA SER A 309 35.87 -10.88 30.33
C SER A 309 35.45 -9.76 29.38
N TYR A 310 35.39 -10.08 28.08
CA TYR A 310 34.92 -9.13 27.07
C TYR A 310 33.78 -9.77 26.30
N ILE A 311 32.66 -9.05 26.22
CA ILE A 311 31.50 -9.44 25.42
C ILE A 311 31.69 -8.86 24.03
N THR A 312 31.67 -9.72 23.01
CA THR A 312 31.85 -9.31 21.60
C THR A 312 30.63 -9.60 20.74
N THR A 313 29.85 -10.61 21.10
CA THR A 313 28.76 -11.12 20.26
C THR A 313 27.67 -11.70 21.13
N VAL A 314 26.42 -11.45 20.74
CA VAL A 314 25.21 -12.00 21.35
C VAL A 314 24.52 -12.88 20.31
N GLY A 315 24.19 -14.11 20.67
CA GLY A 315 23.45 -15.04 19.80
C GLY A 315 22.07 -15.32 20.38
N LEU A 316 21.04 -15.27 19.53
CA LEU A 316 19.68 -15.70 19.85
C LEU A 316 19.52 -17.15 19.40
N TYR A 317 19.11 -18.04 20.31
CA TYR A 317 18.94 -19.46 20.03
C TYR A 317 17.49 -19.90 20.23
N SER A 318 17.04 -20.87 19.44
CA SER A 318 15.74 -21.54 19.61
C SER A 318 15.76 -22.51 20.79
N ALA A 319 14.59 -23.02 21.19
CA ALA A 319 14.49 -24.07 22.23
C ALA A 319 15.22 -25.38 21.86
N ASN A 320 15.49 -25.59 20.57
CA ASN A 320 16.26 -26.73 20.06
C ASN A 320 17.77 -26.44 19.94
N ASN A 321 18.25 -25.33 20.50
CA ASN A 321 19.63 -24.84 20.39
C ASN A 321 20.08 -24.46 18.96
N GLU A 322 19.15 -24.10 18.08
CA GLU A 322 19.47 -23.60 16.75
C GLU A 322 19.70 -22.09 16.79
N LEU A 323 20.76 -21.59 16.16
CA LEU A 323 21.06 -20.16 16.10
C LEU A 323 20.07 -19.45 15.16
N LEU A 324 19.28 -18.52 15.70
CA LEU A 324 18.28 -17.74 14.96
C LEU A 324 18.84 -16.40 14.48
N ALA A 325 19.59 -15.71 15.34
CA ALA A 325 20.15 -14.41 15.02
C ALA A 325 21.48 -14.17 15.77
N ILE A 326 22.33 -13.32 15.20
CA ILE A 326 23.60 -12.92 15.81
C ILE A 326 23.77 -11.41 15.76
N ALA A 327 24.09 -10.81 16.89
CA ALA A 327 24.40 -9.40 17.02
C ALA A 327 25.86 -9.23 17.43
N LYS A 328 26.63 -8.49 16.63
CA LYS A 328 28.03 -8.15 16.94
C LYS A 328 28.10 -6.75 17.52
N LEU A 329 28.87 -6.61 18.59
CA LEU A 329 29.16 -5.31 19.19
C LEU A 329 30.25 -4.63 18.37
N SER A 330 30.13 -3.31 18.19
CA SER A 330 31.11 -2.48 17.49
C SER A 330 32.47 -2.51 18.19
N GLU A 331 32.44 -2.57 19.52
CA GLU A 331 33.61 -2.64 20.39
C GLU A 331 33.37 -3.70 21.48
N PRO A 332 34.41 -4.47 21.88
CA PRO A 332 34.29 -5.44 22.96
C PRO A 332 33.99 -4.75 24.30
N LEU A 333 32.87 -5.11 24.93
CA LEU A 333 32.50 -4.54 26.22
C LEU A 333 33.17 -5.30 27.35
N ARG A 334 33.95 -4.58 28.16
CA ARG A 334 34.61 -5.14 29.35
C ARG A 334 33.58 -5.46 30.43
N LYS A 335 33.65 -6.67 30.97
CA LYS A 335 32.83 -7.17 32.08
C LYS A 335 33.72 -7.66 33.22
N ASP A 336 33.33 -7.31 34.43
CA ASP A 336 33.93 -7.70 35.70
C ASP A 336 32.82 -8.03 36.73
N PRO A 337 33.14 -8.73 37.84
CA PRO A 337 32.15 -9.18 38.81
C PRO A 337 31.42 -8.08 39.57
N THR A 338 31.83 -6.82 39.42
CA THR A 338 31.25 -5.66 40.09
C THR A 338 30.21 -4.93 39.25
N ASN A 339 30.20 -5.15 37.94
CA ASN A 339 29.32 -4.41 37.03
C ASN A 339 28.26 -5.33 36.41
N GLU A 340 27.07 -4.78 36.21
CA GLU A 340 25.98 -5.39 35.43
C GLU A 340 25.86 -4.67 34.08
N ILE A 341 25.64 -5.43 33.01
CA ILE A 341 25.52 -4.89 31.66
C ILE A 341 24.18 -5.36 31.09
N THR A 342 23.39 -4.43 30.56
CA THR A 342 22.19 -4.77 29.80
C THR A 342 22.38 -4.34 28.35
N LEU A 343 22.30 -5.31 27.43
CA LEU A 343 22.41 -5.08 26.00
C LEU A 343 21.02 -5.02 25.37
N ARG A 344 20.72 -3.90 24.72
CA ARG A 344 19.50 -3.74 23.93
C ARG A 344 19.80 -4.14 22.48
N VAL A 345 19.29 -5.29 22.05
CA VAL A 345 19.45 -5.82 20.69
C VAL A 345 18.14 -5.65 19.94
N ARG A 346 18.16 -5.01 18.77
CA ARG A 346 16.98 -4.83 17.92
C ARG A 346 17.04 -5.82 16.75
N LEU A 347 15.98 -6.59 16.56
CA LEU A 347 15.77 -7.44 15.39
C LEU A 347 14.63 -6.84 14.56
N ASP A 348 14.95 -6.45 13.33
CA ASP A 348 13.98 -5.93 12.35
C ASP A 348 13.65 -7.03 11.34
N TYR A 349 12.37 -7.23 11.03
CA TYR A 349 11.90 -8.25 10.08
C TYR A 349 10.67 -7.83 9.29
#